data_AF-A0A8S1J3T1-F1
#
_entry.id   AF-A0A8S1J3T1-F1
#
_cell.length_a   1.000
_cell.length_b   1.000
_cell.length_c   1.000
_cell.angle_alpha   90.00
_cell.angle_beta   90.00
_cell.angle_gamma   90.00
#
_symmetry.space_group_name_H-M   'P 1'
#
loop_
_entity.id
_entity.type
_entity.pdbx_description
1 polymer ?
#
loop_
_entity_poly.entity_id
_entity_poly.type
_entity_poly.pdbx_seq_one_letter_code
_entity_poly.pdbx_strand_id
1 'polypeptide(L)'
;MLRRAASRLSRGAVSSPWPSAVQARGLMAYVPSPGDGAAKKVTLIPGDGVGPELCDKAVVPLIEALGAPIEWERFDDISGANEHGEPHEEVPAHVVESIRRNHVCLKGVLYTPLSKTNTSTQSLNVQLRKQLDLSVNLIHGFSIPGIKTRFDDIDIVVIRENTEGEYSGLEHEVVPGVVESLKVITEKKSLRTAEYAFEFAFLNSRKSVTAVHKANIMKVGDGEFLKACRTVAERYPSINYNEMIVDNTCMQLVSRPHQFDVMVTPNLYGNLVCNIVAGLCGGVGLCPGSNIGDGVAVFEQGARHVAKDLTGSGMGNPTALLLSAVMMLRHVKLYNFSDKLEEAIMQVYEDADMTKLPRDVGGTANTETFTNAVASKLS
;
A
#
# COMPACT_ATOMS: atom_id res chain seq x y z
N MET A 1 62.64 -25.48 -11.57
CA MET A 1 62.55 -24.03 -11.32
C MET A 1 61.13 -23.69 -10.88
N LEU A 2 61.02 -23.28 -9.61
CA LEU A 2 59.99 -22.44 -8.97
C LEU A 2 58.48 -22.76 -9.12
N ARG A 3 57.97 -23.35 -8.03
CA ARG A 3 56.58 -23.32 -7.54
C ARG A 3 56.13 -21.87 -7.27
N ARG A 4 54.89 -21.51 -7.63
CA ARG A 4 54.24 -20.26 -7.22
C ARG A 4 53.37 -20.48 -6.00
N ALA A 5 53.59 -19.61 -5.01
CA ALA A 5 52.99 -19.59 -3.70
C ALA A 5 51.55 -19.06 -3.72
N ALA A 6 50.70 -19.70 -2.91
CA ALA A 6 49.45 -19.15 -2.43
C ALA A 6 49.74 -18.01 -1.43
N SER A 7 49.11 -16.86 -1.61
CA SER A 7 49.07 -15.81 -0.60
C SER A 7 47.63 -15.63 -0.11
N ARG A 8 47.50 -15.71 1.21
CA ARG A 8 46.29 -15.51 2.00
C ARG A 8 45.89 -14.03 1.91
N LEU A 9 44.62 -13.76 1.58
CA LEU A 9 43.97 -12.50 1.92
C LEU A 9 42.93 -12.79 3.00
N SER A 10 43.35 -12.53 4.24
CA SER A 10 42.50 -12.35 5.40
C SER A 10 41.55 -11.17 5.15
N ARG A 11 40.24 -11.42 5.01
CA ARG A 11 39.25 -10.36 5.19
C ARG A 11 38.99 -10.22 6.68
N GLY A 12 39.54 -9.14 7.24
CA GLY A 12 39.18 -8.69 8.57
C GLY A 12 37.68 -8.45 8.65
N ALA A 13 37.06 -8.97 9.71
CA ALA A 13 35.72 -8.60 10.11
C ALA A 13 35.77 -7.12 10.50
N VAL A 14 35.27 -6.25 9.61
CA VAL A 14 34.92 -4.88 9.98
C VAL A 14 33.61 -5.01 10.74
N SER A 15 33.69 -4.98 12.06
CA SER A 15 32.54 -4.80 12.94
C SER A 15 31.88 -3.46 12.60
N SER A 16 30.70 -3.48 11.97
CA SER A 16 29.89 -2.27 11.85
C SER A 16 29.33 -1.91 13.23
N PRO A 17 29.42 -0.65 13.66
CA PRO A 17 28.80 -0.19 14.89
C PRO A 17 27.40 0.31 14.54
N TRP A 18 26.43 -0.59 14.39
CA TRP A 18 25.03 -0.19 14.36
C TRP A 18 24.27 -0.94 15.45
N PRO A 19 24.08 -0.30 16.61
CA PRO A 19 22.98 -0.63 17.48
C PRO A 19 22.02 0.56 17.52
N SER A 20 20.92 0.50 16.76
CA SER A 20 19.67 1.13 17.17
C SER A 20 18.53 0.16 16.90
N ALA A 21 17.64 0.02 17.87
CA ALA A 21 16.64 -1.02 17.98
C ALA A 21 15.42 -0.84 17.04
N VAL A 22 15.59 -0.14 15.91
CA VAL A 22 14.54 0.05 14.91
C VAL A 22 14.90 -0.81 13.70
N GLN A 23 14.61 -2.11 13.79
CA GLN A 23 14.35 -2.87 12.58
C GLN A 23 13.14 -2.21 11.92
N ALA A 24 13.35 -1.57 10.76
CA ALA A 24 12.30 -0.99 9.94
C ALA A 24 11.12 -1.98 9.90
N ARG A 25 9.92 -1.51 10.27
CA ARG A 25 8.72 -2.34 10.53
C ARG A 25 8.15 -3.06 9.28
N GLY A 26 8.96 -3.34 8.26
CA GLY A 26 8.52 -4.00 7.03
C GLY A 26 7.86 -3.07 6.01
N LEU A 27 8.03 -1.75 6.12
CA LEU A 27 7.55 -0.77 5.12
C LEU A 27 8.37 -0.77 3.81
N MET A 28 9.30 -1.71 3.60
CA MET A 28 10.11 -1.78 2.39
C MET A 28 9.32 -2.36 1.21
N ALA A 29 9.16 -1.58 0.15
CA ALA A 29 8.62 -2.06 -1.13
C ALA A 29 9.66 -2.79 -2.02
N TYR A 30 10.98 -2.56 -1.84
CA TYR A 30 12.08 -3.22 -2.59
C TYR A 30 13.48 -2.95 -1.94
N VAL A 31 14.49 -3.80 -2.18
CA VAL A 31 15.82 -3.82 -1.50
C VAL A 31 16.91 -2.93 -2.17
N PRO A 32 17.95 -2.45 -1.43
CA PRO A 32 18.77 -1.28 -1.79
C PRO A 32 19.89 -1.46 -2.80
N SER A 33 20.00 -0.48 -3.70
CA SER A 33 21.29 0.11 -4.08
C SER A 33 21.35 1.48 -3.39
N PRO A 34 22.53 2.01 -2.99
CA PRO A 34 22.63 3.41 -2.56
C PRO A 34 22.00 4.29 -3.65
N GLY A 35 21.07 5.15 -3.26
CA GLY A 35 20.54 6.18 -4.16
C GLY A 35 21.66 7.09 -4.64
N ASP A 36 21.53 7.60 -5.86
CA ASP A 36 22.49 8.54 -6.48
C ASP A 36 22.44 9.95 -5.86
N GLY A 37 21.55 10.18 -4.89
CA GLY A 37 21.31 11.49 -4.27
C GLY A 37 20.71 12.53 -5.22
N ALA A 38 20.33 12.12 -6.44
CA ALA A 38 19.74 13.01 -7.42
C ALA A 38 18.27 13.29 -7.06
N ALA A 39 17.83 14.51 -7.36
CA ALA A 39 16.43 14.89 -7.28
C ALA A 39 15.57 13.90 -8.08
N LYS A 40 14.56 13.32 -7.41
CA LYS A 40 13.61 12.41 -8.05
C LYS A 40 12.32 13.17 -8.31
N LYS A 41 11.92 13.22 -9.58
CA LYS A 41 10.60 13.72 -9.96
C LYS A 41 9.55 12.69 -9.57
N VAL A 42 8.53 13.13 -8.86
CA VAL A 42 7.41 12.29 -8.41
C VAL A 42 6.11 12.94 -8.84
N THR A 43 5.25 12.15 -9.49
CA THR A 43 3.91 12.60 -9.84
C THR A 43 3.03 12.67 -8.59
N LEU A 44 2.45 13.83 -8.29
CA LEU A 44 1.53 14.02 -7.17
C LEU A 44 0.11 14.23 -7.70
N ILE A 45 -0.81 13.36 -7.30
CA ILE A 45 -2.24 13.52 -7.58
C ILE A 45 -2.97 13.68 -6.24
N PRO A 46 -3.32 14.91 -5.81
CA PRO A 46 -3.96 15.08 -4.51
C PRO A 46 -5.32 14.39 -4.41
N GLY A 47 -6.05 14.26 -5.52
CA GLY A 47 -7.30 13.54 -5.61
C GLY A 47 -8.47 14.30 -4.98
N ASP A 48 -9.45 13.56 -4.45
CA ASP A 48 -10.73 14.10 -3.98
C ASP A 48 -10.83 14.15 -2.45
N GLY A 49 -11.86 14.86 -1.98
CA GLY A 49 -12.25 14.90 -0.57
C GLY A 49 -11.20 15.56 0.31
N VAL A 50 -10.71 14.85 1.32
CA VAL A 50 -9.61 15.35 2.17
C VAL A 50 -8.24 15.33 1.49
N GLY A 51 -8.09 14.60 0.36
CA GLY A 51 -6.83 14.39 -0.33
C GLY A 51 -6.00 15.66 -0.58
N PRO A 52 -6.55 16.71 -1.21
CA PRO A 52 -5.86 17.98 -1.42
C PRO A 52 -5.32 18.60 -0.13
N GLU A 53 -6.13 18.61 0.92
CA GLU A 53 -5.74 19.16 2.22
C GLU A 53 -4.59 18.37 2.86
N LEU A 54 -4.63 17.03 2.79
CA LEU A 54 -3.56 16.18 3.32
C LEU A 54 -2.25 16.38 2.55
N CYS A 55 -2.32 16.51 1.22
CA CYS A 55 -1.16 16.77 0.40
C CYS A 55 -0.52 18.14 0.71
N ASP A 56 -1.34 19.19 0.75
CA ASP A 56 -0.87 20.57 0.89
C ASP A 56 -0.45 20.93 2.30
N LYS A 57 -1.15 20.40 3.32
CA LYS A 57 -0.89 20.75 4.72
C LYS A 57 -0.05 19.74 5.49
N ALA A 58 0.22 18.55 4.93
CA ALA A 58 1.00 17.53 5.63
C ALA A 58 2.13 16.97 4.78
N VAL A 59 1.82 16.32 3.65
CA VAL A 59 2.82 15.58 2.87
C VAL A 59 3.89 16.49 2.30
N VAL A 60 3.52 17.51 1.52
CA VAL A 60 4.49 18.39 0.86
C VAL A 60 5.33 19.16 1.89
N PRO A 61 4.75 19.83 2.90
CA PRO A 61 5.53 20.56 3.89
C PRO A 61 6.50 19.69 4.70
N LEU A 62 6.11 18.45 5.07
CA LEU A 62 6.98 17.56 5.84
C LEU A 62 8.13 17.02 5.00
N ILE A 63 7.89 16.71 3.73
CA ILE A 63 8.95 16.25 2.80
C ILE A 63 9.95 17.39 2.52
N GLU A 64 9.47 18.63 2.39
CA GLU A 64 10.31 19.83 2.25
C GLU A 64 11.09 20.14 3.53
N ALA A 65 10.45 20.10 4.70
CA ALA A 65 11.10 20.32 6.00
C ALA A 65 12.20 19.29 6.28
N LEU A 66 12.00 18.06 5.80
CA LEU A 66 12.97 16.98 5.86
C LEU A 66 14.18 17.18 4.90
N GLY A 67 14.05 18.07 3.91
CA GLY A 67 15.07 18.32 2.89
C GLY A 67 15.29 17.15 1.93
N ALA A 68 14.26 16.32 1.73
CA ALA A 68 14.35 15.18 0.82
C ALA A 68 14.42 15.67 -0.65
N PRO A 69 15.28 15.08 -1.50
CA PRO A 69 15.46 15.51 -2.89
C PRO A 69 14.30 15.01 -3.78
N ILE A 70 13.09 15.50 -3.51
CA ILE A 70 11.86 15.20 -4.26
C ILE A 70 11.38 16.46 -4.98
N GLU A 71 11.14 16.32 -6.28
CA GLU A 71 10.49 17.36 -7.10
C GLU A 71 9.07 16.90 -7.46
N TRP A 72 8.07 17.67 -7.05
CA TRP A 72 6.67 17.32 -7.30
C TRP A 72 6.21 17.79 -8.67
N GLU A 73 5.69 16.86 -9.48
CA GLU A 73 4.90 17.17 -10.67
C GLU A 73 3.42 16.99 -10.34
N ARG A 74 2.73 18.12 -10.10
CA ARG A 74 1.39 18.14 -9.51
C ARG A 74 0.29 18.12 -10.55
N PHE A 75 -0.76 17.33 -10.28
CA PHE A 75 -2.00 17.25 -11.03
C PHE A 75 -3.18 17.50 -10.09
N ASP A 76 -3.37 18.77 -9.72
CA ASP A 76 -4.35 19.20 -8.72
C ASP A 76 -5.80 19.20 -9.28
N ASP A 77 -5.97 19.15 -10.59
CA ASP A 77 -7.24 19.17 -11.32
C ASP A 77 -7.86 17.77 -11.54
N ILE A 78 -7.15 16.70 -11.16
CA ILE A 78 -7.60 15.33 -11.38
C ILE A 78 -8.54 14.88 -10.27
N SER A 79 -9.82 14.76 -10.64
CA SER A 79 -10.89 14.19 -9.81
C SER A 79 -11.32 12.82 -10.35
N GLY A 80 -11.90 11.99 -9.49
CA GLY A 80 -12.52 10.73 -9.89
C GLY A 80 -13.89 10.88 -10.56
N ALA A 81 -14.46 12.09 -10.56
CA ALA A 81 -15.70 12.43 -11.27
C ALA A 81 -15.51 13.67 -12.15
N ASN A 82 -16.14 13.67 -13.32
CA ASN A 82 -16.13 14.80 -14.24
C ASN A 82 -17.03 15.95 -13.72
N GLU A 83 -17.10 17.06 -14.47
CA GLU A 83 -17.92 18.24 -14.15
C GLU A 83 -19.42 17.92 -13.98
N HIS A 84 -19.90 16.81 -14.53
CA HIS A 84 -21.27 16.33 -14.44
C HIS A 84 -21.49 15.30 -13.31
N GLY A 85 -20.46 14.99 -12.53
CA GLY A 85 -20.51 14.00 -11.45
C GLY A 85 -20.47 12.54 -11.93
N GLU A 86 -20.13 12.31 -13.20
CA GLU A 86 -20.03 11.00 -13.83
C GLU A 86 -18.57 10.51 -13.86
N PRO A 87 -18.32 9.19 -13.96
CA PRO A 87 -16.97 8.69 -14.17
C PRO A 87 -16.35 9.27 -15.45
N HIS A 88 -15.05 9.57 -15.42
CA HIS A 88 -14.31 9.89 -16.64
C HIS A 88 -14.30 8.67 -17.59
N GLU A 89 -14.46 8.92 -18.89
CA GLU A 89 -14.35 7.88 -19.92
C GLU A 89 -12.95 7.27 -19.95
N GLU A 90 -11.92 8.12 -19.81
CA GLU A 90 -10.52 7.71 -19.76
C GLU A 90 -9.72 8.57 -18.78
N VAL A 91 -8.66 7.99 -18.21
CA VAL A 91 -7.63 8.76 -17.50
C VAL A 91 -6.97 9.74 -18.48
N PRO A 92 -6.81 11.04 -18.13
CA PRO A 92 -6.11 11.97 -18.99
C PRO A 92 -4.70 11.48 -19.33
N ALA A 93 -4.38 11.42 -20.63
CA ALA A 93 -3.16 10.81 -21.14
C ALA A 93 -1.87 11.40 -20.53
N HIS A 94 -1.86 12.71 -20.29
CA HIS A 94 -0.72 13.40 -19.69
C HIS A 94 -0.39 12.92 -18.26
N VAL A 95 -1.39 12.46 -17.49
CA VAL A 95 -1.19 11.89 -16.14
C VAL A 95 -0.49 10.54 -16.26
N VAL A 96 -0.96 9.68 -17.16
CA VAL A 96 -0.38 8.35 -17.40
C VAL A 96 1.05 8.48 -17.92
N GLU A 97 1.30 9.42 -18.84
CA GLU A 97 2.63 9.74 -19.36
C GLU A 97 3.56 10.26 -18.26
N SER A 98 3.06 11.13 -17.37
CA SER A 98 3.83 11.61 -16.22
C SER A 98 4.25 10.45 -15.30
N ILE A 99 3.31 9.58 -14.94
CA ILE A 99 3.60 8.42 -14.08
C ILE A 99 4.58 7.46 -14.76
N ARG A 100 4.45 7.21 -16.06
CA ARG A 100 5.39 6.36 -16.81
C ARG A 100 6.78 6.98 -16.93
N ARG A 101 6.87 8.30 -17.09
CA ARG A 101 8.14 9.04 -17.18
C ARG A 101 8.86 9.09 -15.83
N ASN A 102 8.12 9.33 -14.76
CA ASN A 102 8.66 9.52 -13.43
C ASN A 102 8.83 8.19 -12.67
N HIS A 103 8.18 7.11 -13.14
CA HIS A 103 8.12 5.77 -12.53
C HIS A 103 7.46 5.69 -11.14
N VAL A 104 7.22 6.84 -10.49
CA VAL A 104 6.71 6.91 -9.13
C VAL A 104 5.64 7.98 -9.02
N CYS A 105 4.54 7.62 -8.34
CA CYS A 105 3.44 8.52 -8.06
C CYS A 105 3.00 8.38 -6.59
N LEU A 106 2.71 9.51 -5.96
CA LEU A 106 1.96 9.55 -4.71
C LEU A 106 0.58 10.14 -5.02
N LYS A 107 -0.48 9.45 -4.59
CA LYS A 107 -1.83 9.96 -4.79
C LYS A 107 -2.72 9.89 -3.55
N GLY A 108 -3.58 10.89 -3.42
CA GLY A 108 -4.75 10.81 -2.55
C GLY A 108 -5.85 9.92 -3.14
N VAL A 109 -7.00 9.89 -2.47
CA VAL A 109 -8.10 8.99 -2.85
C VAL A 109 -8.95 9.66 -3.93
N LEU A 110 -9.16 8.97 -5.04
CA LEU A 110 -10.09 9.41 -6.09
C LEU A 110 -11.47 8.84 -5.82
N TYR A 111 -12.49 9.69 -5.83
CA TYR A 111 -13.87 9.30 -5.66
C TYR A 111 -14.37 8.43 -6.81
N THR A 112 -15.22 7.46 -6.51
CA THR A 112 -15.91 6.67 -7.53
C THR A 112 -17.39 7.02 -7.49
N PRO A 113 -17.93 7.75 -8.48
CA PRO A 113 -19.35 8.04 -8.52
C PRO A 113 -20.17 6.76 -8.73
N LEU A 114 -21.17 6.55 -7.87
CA LEU A 114 -22.13 5.46 -7.97
C LEU A 114 -23.29 5.92 -8.87
N SER A 115 -23.09 5.96 -10.18
CA SER A 115 -24.21 6.26 -11.09
C SER A 115 -25.08 5.01 -11.29
N LYS A 116 -26.40 5.15 -11.12
CA LYS A 116 -27.38 4.07 -11.35
C LYS A 116 -27.54 3.70 -12.84
N THR A 117 -27.10 4.57 -13.75
CA THR A 117 -27.26 4.41 -15.20
C THR A 117 -26.02 3.87 -15.90
N ASN A 118 -24.87 3.84 -15.22
CA ASN A 118 -23.58 3.55 -15.85
C ASN A 118 -23.04 2.22 -15.33
N THR A 119 -23.58 1.11 -15.85
CA THR A 119 -23.14 -0.25 -15.55
C THR A 119 -21.83 -0.63 -16.27
N SER A 120 -21.33 0.23 -17.18
CA SER A 120 -20.20 -0.10 -18.06
C SER A 120 -18.92 0.73 -17.82
N THR A 121 -18.99 1.90 -17.18
CA THR A 121 -17.82 2.75 -16.99
C THR A 121 -17.03 2.35 -15.74
N GLN A 122 -15.79 1.90 -15.95
CA GLN A 122 -14.87 1.56 -14.87
C GLN A 122 -14.45 2.82 -14.13
N SER A 123 -14.26 2.73 -12.81
CA SER A 123 -13.78 3.87 -12.03
C SER A 123 -12.38 4.31 -12.47
N LEU A 124 -12.08 5.60 -12.34
CA LEU A 124 -10.78 6.16 -12.70
C LEU A 124 -9.62 5.42 -12.01
N ASN A 125 -9.83 4.99 -10.76
CA ASN A 125 -8.89 4.16 -10.02
C ASN A 125 -8.60 2.80 -10.69
N VAL A 126 -9.62 2.12 -11.21
CA VAL A 126 -9.46 0.83 -11.90
C VAL A 126 -8.79 1.04 -13.25
N GLN A 127 -9.17 2.10 -13.97
CA GLN A 127 -8.54 2.46 -15.24
C GLN A 127 -7.04 2.73 -15.07
N LEU A 128 -6.64 3.53 -14.08
CA LEU A 128 -5.23 3.78 -13.76
C LEU A 128 -4.44 2.49 -13.53
N ARG A 129 -4.99 1.56 -12.73
CA ARG A 129 -4.34 0.26 -12.46
C ARG A 129 -4.19 -0.59 -13.71
N LYS A 130 -5.19 -0.60 -14.59
CA LYS A 130 -5.15 -1.37 -15.84
C LYS A 130 -4.18 -0.76 -16.85
N GLN A 131 -4.23 0.56 -17.07
CA GLN A 131 -3.38 1.25 -18.04
C GLN A 131 -1.88 1.26 -17.64
N LEU A 132 -1.59 1.24 -16.34
CA LEU A 132 -0.24 1.16 -15.80
C LEU A 132 0.18 -0.27 -15.41
N ASP A 133 -0.68 -1.27 -15.65
CA ASP A 133 -0.52 -2.67 -15.19
C ASP A 133 0.00 -2.79 -13.75
N LEU A 134 -0.63 -2.05 -12.82
CA LEU A 134 -0.34 -2.09 -11.39
C LEU A 134 -0.88 -3.39 -10.79
N SER A 135 -0.14 -4.46 -11.04
CA SER A 135 -0.48 -5.86 -10.76
C SER A 135 -0.78 -6.18 -9.31
N VAL A 136 -0.07 -5.54 -8.38
CA VAL A 136 -0.11 -5.86 -6.95
C VAL A 136 -0.58 -4.64 -6.18
N ASN A 137 -1.46 -4.84 -5.23
CA ASN A 137 -1.76 -3.87 -4.18
C ASN A 137 -1.23 -4.40 -2.84
N LEU A 138 -0.33 -3.65 -2.21
CA LEU A 138 0.22 -3.97 -0.91
C LEU A 138 -0.37 -3.02 0.12
N ILE A 139 -0.92 -3.57 1.19
CA ILE A 139 -1.41 -2.82 2.35
C ILE A 139 -0.72 -3.38 3.59
N HIS A 140 -0.18 -2.48 4.41
CA HIS A 140 0.51 -2.85 5.64
C HIS A 140 -0.28 -2.31 6.82
N GLY A 141 -0.92 -3.21 7.58
CA GLY A 141 -1.62 -2.87 8.80
C GLY A 141 -0.78 -3.27 9.99
N PHE A 142 -0.43 -2.31 10.83
CA PHE A 142 0.30 -2.57 12.06
C PHE A 142 -0.20 -1.70 13.21
N SER A 143 0.02 -2.16 14.43
CA SER A 143 -0.29 -1.40 15.64
C SER A 143 0.65 -0.21 15.78
N ILE A 144 0.09 1.00 15.72
CA ILE A 144 0.81 2.23 16.01
C ILE A 144 0.86 2.41 17.54
N PRO A 145 2.05 2.68 18.13
CA PRO A 145 2.17 2.90 19.57
C PRO A 145 1.24 4.02 20.06
N GLY A 146 0.75 3.94 21.29
CA GLY A 146 -0.12 4.98 21.86
C GLY A 146 -1.58 4.97 21.37
N ILE A 147 -1.90 4.29 20.27
CA ILE A 147 -3.29 4.08 19.84
C ILE A 147 -3.86 2.86 20.54
N LYS A 148 -4.96 3.05 21.29
CA LYS A 148 -5.69 1.95 21.92
C LYS A 148 -6.71 1.37 20.95
N THR A 149 -6.50 0.13 20.54
CA THR A 149 -7.48 -0.65 19.77
C THR A 149 -7.92 -1.88 20.58
N ARG A 150 -8.73 -2.76 19.99
CA ARG A 150 -9.11 -4.03 20.63
C ARG A 150 -7.95 -5.03 20.69
N PHE A 151 -7.01 -4.93 19.75
CA PHE A 151 -5.90 -5.88 19.61
C PHE A 151 -4.58 -5.13 19.54
N ASP A 152 -3.65 -5.49 20.42
CA ASP A 152 -2.29 -4.94 20.42
C ASP A 152 -1.37 -5.79 19.54
N ASP A 153 -0.20 -5.26 19.17
CA ASP A 153 0.88 -5.99 18.48
C ASP A 153 0.44 -6.69 17.17
N ILE A 154 -0.34 -5.97 16.36
CA ILE A 154 -0.69 -6.39 15.00
C ILE A 154 0.42 -5.95 14.04
N ASP A 155 0.80 -6.84 13.14
CA ASP A 155 1.69 -6.54 12.03
C ASP A 155 1.40 -7.51 10.87
N ILE A 156 0.48 -7.11 10.00
CA ILE A 156 -0.07 -7.92 8.92
C ILE A 156 0.12 -7.18 7.59
N VAL A 157 0.70 -7.87 6.61
CA VAL A 157 0.81 -7.36 5.24
C VAL A 157 -0.14 -8.12 4.33
N VAL A 158 -0.99 -7.40 3.62
CA VAL A 158 -1.92 -7.96 2.65
C VAL A 158 -1.46 -7.59 1.24
N ILE A 159 -1.21 -8.62 0.43
CA ILE A 159 -0.77 -8.53 -0.96
C ILE A 159 -1.90 -9.06 -1.83
N ARG A 160 -2.51 -8.14 -2.55
CA ARG A 160 -3.73 -8.35 -3.33
C ARG A 160 -3.42 -8.30 -4.83
N GLU A 161 -3.92 -9.26 -5.58
CA GLU A 161 -4.03 -9.17 -7.05
C GLU A 161 -4.96 -7.99 -7.42
N ASN A 162 -4.54 -7.12 -8.34
CA ASN A 162 -5.18 -5.81 -8.53
C ASN A 162 -5.68 -5.54 -9.96
N THR A 163 -5.64 -6.54 -10.85
CA THR A 163 -5.90 -6.37 -12.30
C THR A 163 -6.91 -7.35 -12.90
N GLU A 164 -7.32 -8.41 -12.21
CA GLU A 164 -8.31 -9.38 -12.67
C GLU A 164 -9.30 -9.78 -11.56
N GLY A 165 -9.92 -10.95 -11.68
CA GLY A 165 -10.96 -11.44 -10.78
C GLY A 165 -12.30 -10.79 -11.07
N GLU A 166 -13.03 -10.49 -10.00
CA GLU A 166 -14.36 -9.89 -10.03
C GLU A 166 -14.32 -8.43 -10.51
N TYR A 167 -13.16 -7.77 -10.45
CA TYR A 167 -12.94 -6.40 -10.95
C TYR A 167 -12.62 -6.33 -12.45
N SER A 168 -12.75 -7.45 -13.17
CA SER A 168 -12.74 -7.46 -14.64
C SER A 168 -13.85 -6.56 -15.21
N GLY A 169 -14.99 -6.46 -14.50
CA GLY A 169 -16.16 -5.66 -14.87
C GLY A 169 -16.94 -6.27 -16.05
N LEU A 170 -16.82 -7.58 -16.25
CA LEU A 170 -17.50 -8.30 -17.32
C LEU A 170 -18.87 -8.76 -16.82
N GLU A 171 -19.85 -7.88 -16.92
CA GLU A 171 -21.24 -8.15 -16.53
C GLU A 171 -22.18 -7.91 -17.71
N HIS A 172 -23.19 -8.76 -17.84
CA HIS A 172 -24.24 -8.58 -18.83
C HIS A 172 -25.56 -9.19 -18.36
N GLU A 173 -26.67 -8.66 -18.86
CA GLU A 173 -27.99 -9.22 -18.66
C GLU A 173 -28.29 -10.19 -19.82
N VAL A 174 -28.37 -11.48 -19.51
CA VAL A 174 -28.60 -12.54 -20.52
C VAL A 174 -30.03 -12.47 -21.04
N VAL A 175 -30.98 -12.31 -20.12
CA VAL A 175 -32.41 -12.06 -20.36
C VAL A 175 -32.93 -11.13 -19.25
N PRO A 176 -34.04 -10.40 -19.46
CA PRO A 176 -34.60 -9.50 -18.45
C PRO A 176 -34.72 -10.16 -17.07
N GLY A 177 -34.02 -9.63 -16.07
CA GLY A 177 -33.95 -10.11 -14.70
C GLY A 177 -32.85 -11.14 -14.40
N VAL A 178 -31.99 -11.50 -15.36
CA VAL A 178 -30.90 -12.47 -15.20
C VAL A 178 -29.57 -11.84 -15.58
N VAL A 179 -28.76 -11.53 -14.56
CA VAL A 179 -27.44 -10.91 -14.72
C VAL A 179 -26.35 -11.95 -14.48
N GLU A 180 -25.39 -12.01 -15.41
CA GLU A 180 -24.19 -12.83 -15.29
C GLU A 180 -22.97 -11.94 -15.07
N SER A 181 -22.12 -12.32 -14.11
CA SER A 181 -20.83 -11.68 -13.84
C SER A 181 -19.71 -12.70 -14.07
N LEU A 182 -18.80 -12.40 -15.01
CA LEU A 182 -17.71 -13.27 -15.40
C LEU A 182 -16.43 -12.95 -14.62
N LYS A 183 -16.10 -13.82 -13.66
CA LYS A 183 -14.83 -13.80 -12.94
C LYS A 183 -13.73 -14.46 -13.78
N VAL A 184 -12.66 -13.72 -14.05
CA VAL A 184 -11.50 -14.22 -14.80
C VAL A 184 -10.29 -14.28 -13.87
N ILE A 185 -9.71 -15.48 -13.73
CA ILE A 185 -8.41 -15.70 -13.07
C ILE A 185 -7.48 -16.34 -14.09
N THR A 186 -6.26 -15.83 -14.19
CA THR A 186 -5.24 -16.33 -15.11
C THR A 186 -4.00 -16.80 -14.36
N GLU A 187 -3.37 -17.85 -14.87
CA GLU A 187 -2.12 -18.39 -14.32
C GLU A 187 -1.03 -17.30 -14.26
N LYS A 188 -0.86 -16.54 -15.35
CA LYS A 188 0.15 -15.48 -15.45
C LYS A 188 0.02 -14.42 -14.35
N LYS A 189 -1.20 -13.93 -14.11
CA LYS A 189 -1.44 -12.88 -13.12
C LYS A 189 -1.39 -13.41 -11.68
N SER A 190 -1.84 -14.65 -11.47
CA SER A 190 -1.71 -15.32 -10.19
C SER A 190 -0.24 -15.59 -9.82
N LEU A 191 0.58 -16.04 -10.78
CA LEU A 191 2.01 -16.29 -10.58
C LEU A 191 2.76 -15.03 -10.17
N ARG A 192 2.62 -13.92 -10.92
CA ARG A 192 3.33 -12.67 -10.59
C ARG A 192 2.96 -12.13 -9.20
N THR A 193 1.70 -12.23 -8.79
CA THR A 193 1.26 -11.79 -7.46
C THR A 193 1.82 -12.69 -6.36
N ALA A 194 1.84 -14.01 -6.58
CA ALA A 194 2.48 -14.95 -5.66
C ALA A 194 3.99 -14.70 -5.58
N GLU A 195 4.69 -14.54 -6.71
CA GLU A 195 6.12 -14.22 -6.75
C GLU A 195 6.45 -12.98 -5.94
N TYR A 196 5.71 -11.89 -6.16
CA TYR A 196 5.87 -10.67 -5.38
C TYR A 196 5.62 -10.91 -3.89
N ALA A 197 4.60 -11.70 -3.51
CA ALA A 197 4.29 -11.96 -2.11
C ALA A 197 5.39 -12.72 -1.37
N PHE A 198 5.92 -13.78 -1.99
CA PHE A 198 7.01 -14.56 -1.41
C PHE A 198 8.33 -13.80 -1.41
N GLU A 199 8.63 -13.05 -2.48
CA GLU A 199 9.83 -12.20 -2.53
C GLU A 199 9.76 -11.11 -1.46
N PHE A 200 8.62 -10.42 -1.33
CA PHE A 200 8.40 -9.44 -0.27
C PHE A 200 8.61 -10.06 1.11
N ALA A 201 8.01 -11.23 1.37
CA ALA A 201 8.15 -11.93 2.63
C ALA A 201 9.61 -12.29 2.92
N PHE A 202 10.34 -12.80 1.93
CA PHE A 202 11.75 -13.17 2.06
C PHE A 202 12.64 -11.96 2.37
N LEU A 203 12.51 -10.89 1.57
CA LEU A 203 13.34 -9.68 1.71
C LEU A 203 13.05 -8.92 3.00
N ASN A 204 11.81 -8.95 3.49
CA ASN A 204 11.40 -8.33 4.76
C ASN A 204 11.52 -9.27 5.96
N SER A 205 12.21 -10.40 5.83
CA SER A 205 12.42 -11.38 6.92
C SER A 205 11.15 -11.91 7.58
N ARG A 206 10.02 -11.85 6.86
CA ARG A 206 8.74 -12.44 7.26
C ARG A 206 8.83 -13.96 7.27
N LYS A 207 7.99 -14.60 8.07
CA LYS A 207 8.08 -16.04 8.37
C LYS A 207 7.01 -16.86 7.68
N SER A 208 5.86 -16.27 7.38
CA SER A 208 4.77 -17.02 6.74
C SER A 208 4.01 -16.24 5.69
N VAL A 209 3.53 -16.97 4.69
CA VAL A 209 2.62 -16.48 3.64
C VAL A 209 1.36 -17.34 3.69
N THR A 210 0.20 -16.69 3.89
CA THR A 210 -1.11 -17.34 3.84
C THR A 210 -1.84 -16.97 2.55
N ALA A 211 -2.13 -17.95 1.70
CA ALA A 211 -2.99 -17.75 0.53
C ALA A 211 -4.47 -17.79 0.92
N VAL A 212 -5.19 -16.69 0.70
CA VAL A 212 -6.62 -16.57 1.01
C VAL A 212 -7.45 -16.86 -0.23
N HIS A 213 -8.42 -17.78 -0.12
CA HIS A 213 -9.19 -18.27 -1.27
C HIS A 213 -10.60 -18.73 -0.88
N LYS A 214 -11.40 -19.16 -1.86
CA LYS A 214 -12.70 -19.83 -1.70
C LYS A 214 -12.80 -21.03 -2.64
N ALA A 215 -11.70 -21.77 -2.78
CA ALA A 215 -11.59 -22.93 -3.67
C ALA A 215 -12.50 -24.12 -3.29
N ASN A 216 -13.09 -24.11 -2.08
CA ASN A 216 -14.15 -25.06 -1.71
C ASN A 216 -15.43 -24.86 -2.55
N ILE A 217 -15.68 -23.64 -3.04
CA ILE A 217 -16.78 -23.31 -3.94
C ILE A 217 -16.26 -23.11 -5.38
N MET A 218 -15.29 -22.22 -5.59
CA MET A 218 -14.71 -21.92 -6.90
C MET A 218 -13.49 -22.80 -7.18
N LYS A 219 -13.75 -24.10 -7.40
CA LYS A 219 -12.69 -25.12 -7.55
C LYS A 219 -11.69 -24.83 -8.67
N VAL A 220 -12.14 -24.27 -9.79
CA VAL A 220 -11.29 -23.99 -10.96
C VAL A 220 -10.59 -22.64 -10.82
N GLY A 221 -11.35 -21.55 -10.70
CA GLY A 221 -10.77 -20.19 -10.65
C GLY A 221 -9.81 -20.00 -9.47
N ASP A 222 -10.26 -20.25 -8.24
CA ASP A 222 -9.40 -20.10 -7.07
C ASP A 222 -8.41 -21.26 -6.94
N GLY A 223 -8.70 -22.42 -7.56
CA GLY A 223 -7.76 -23.51 -7.68
C GLY A 223 -6.52 -23.12 -8.51
N GLU A 224 -6.70 -22.37 -9.59
CA GLU A 224 -5.60 -21.85 -10.40
C GLU A 224 -4.72 -20.87 -9.61
N PHE A 225 -5.35 -19.99 -8.82
CA PHE A 225 -4.62 -19.08 -7.93
C PHE A 225 -3.78 -19.84 -6.87
N LEU A 226 -4.36 -20.87 -6.24
CA LEU A 226 -3.63 -21.70 -5.27
C LEU A 226 -2.48 -22.48 -5.93
N LYS A 227 -2.70 -23.02 -7.13
CA LYS A 227 -1.64 -23.69 -7.90
C LYS A 227 -0.45 -22.77 -8.16
N ALA A 228 -0.70 -21.51 -8.51
CA ALA A 228 0.35 -20.50 -8.66
C ALA A 228 1.09 -20.26 -7.33
N CYS A 229 0.37 -20.09 -6.22
CA CYS A 229 0.97 -19.89 -4.90
C CYS A 229 1.84 -21.07 -4.46
N ARG A 230 1.37 -22.31 -4.64
CA ARG A 230 2.13 -23.54 -4.33
C ARG A 230 3.41 -23.63 -5.15
N THR A 231 3.32 -23.39 -6.45
CA THR A 231 4.47 -23.40 -7.37
C THR A 231 5.55 -22.41 -6.92
N VAL A 232 5.15 -21.21 -6.50
CA VAL A 232 6.11 -20.20 -6.00
C VAL A 232 6.65 -20.59 -4.62
N ALA A 233 5.83 -21.16 -3.73
CA ALA A 233 6.25 -21.57 -2.40
C ALA A 233 7.42 -22.56 -2.42
N GLU A 234 7.48 -23.46 -3.40
CA GLU A 234 8.60 -24.40 -3.59
C GLU A 234 9.96 -23.70 -3.77
N ARG A 235 9.98 -22.47 -4.28
CA ARG A 235 11.21 -21.65 -4.46
C ARG A 235 11.68 -20.99 -3.16
N TYR A 236 10.82 -20.94 -2.13
CA TYR A 236 11.09 -20.25 -0.87
C TYR A 236 10.87 -21.17 0.35
N PRO A 237 11.68 -22.24 0.50
CA PRO A 237 11.48 -23.24 1.56
C PRO A 237 11.64 -22.71 2.99
N SER A 238 12.21 -21.51 3.17
CA SER A 238 12.33 -20.84 4.47
C SER A 238 11.04 -20.13 4.92
N ILE A 239 10.06 -19.97 4.03
CA ILE A 239 8.78 -19.32 4.32
C ILE A 239 7.73 -20.38 4.56
N ASN A 240 7.04 -20.32 5.70
CA ASN A 240 5.93 -21.21 5.99
C ASN A 240 4.71 -20.84 5.13
N TYR A 241 4.31 -21.72 4.23
CA TYR A 241 3.16 -21.52 3.36
C TYR A 241 1.91 -22.21 3.92
N ASN A 242 0.80 -21.45 4.01
CA ASN A 242 -0.50 -21.98 4.43
C ASN A 242 -1.61 -21.49 3.48
N GLU A 243 -2.73 -22.19 3.47
CA GLU A 243 -3.92 -21.83 2.70
C GLU A 243 -5.12 -21.70 3.65
N MET A 244 -5.92 -20.65 3.48
CA MET A 244 -7.10 -20.43 4.30
C MET A 244 -8.28 -19.95 3.47
N ILE A 245 -9.44 -20.57 3.72
CA ILE A 245 -10.69 -20.09 3.11
C ILE A 245 -11.07 -18.72 3.66
N VAL A 246 -11.58 -17.83 2.81
CA VAL A 246 -11.79 -16.39 3.13
C VAL A 246 -12.80 -16.16 4.25
N ASP A 247 -13.81 -17.00 4.39
CA ASP A 247 -14.76 -16.98 5.51
C ASP A 247 -14.09 -17.27 6.85
N ASN A 248 -13.27 -18.34 6.91
CA ASN A 248 -12.47 -18.61 8.11
C ASN A 248 -11.45 -17.49 8.33
N THR A 249 -10.84 -16.96 7.28
CA THR A 249 -9.88 -15.85 7.37
C THR A 249 -10.50 -14.64 8.04
N CYS A 250 -11.70 -14.21 7.61
CA CYS A 250 -12.41 -13.10 8.24
C CYS A 250 -12.70 -13.38 9.73
N MET A 251 -13.13 -14.60 10.07
CA MET A 251 -13.38 -15.00 11.46
C MET A 251 -12.10 -15.01 12.31
N GLN A 252 -10.99 -15.50 11.76
CA GLN A 252 -9.70 -15.55 12.42
C GLN A 252 -9.08 -14.16 12.62
N LEU A 253 -9.22 -13.26 11.64
CA LEU A 253 -8.72 -11.88 11.76
C LEU A 253 -9.37 -11.14 12.94
N VAL A 254 -10.68 -11.33 13.17
CA VAL A 254 -11.38 -10.65 14.27
C VAL A 254 -11.32 -11.39 15.61
N SER A 255 -10.65 -12.54 15.68
CA SER A 255 -10.55 -13.34 16.91
C SER A 255 -9.11 -13.61 17.34
N ARG A 256 -8.22 -13.94 16.40
CA ARG A 256 -6.81 -14.28 16.62
C ARG A 256 -5.93 -13.72 15.47
N PRO A 257 -5.86 -12.40 15.29
CA PRO A 257 -5.14 -11.79 14.16
C PRO A 257 -3.62 -12.07 14.16
N HIS A 258 -3.00 -12.28 15.32
CA HIS A 258 -1.54 -12.51 15.48
C HIS A 258 -1.00 -13.74 14.75
N GLN A 259 -1.86 -14.62 14.23
CA GLN A 259 -1.43 -15.78 13.46
C GLN A 259 -1.04 -15.42 12.01
N PHE A 260 -1.41 -14.22 11.54
CA PHE A 260 -1.16 -13.78 10.18
C PHE A 260 0.11 -12.90 10.12
N ASP A 261 0.86 -13.08 9.05
CA ASP A 261 2.06 -12.30 8.73
C ASP A 261 1.87 -11.68 7.33
N VAL A 262 2.29 -12.38 6.26
CA VAL A 262 1.95 -11.99 4.88
C VAL A 262 0.74 -12.78 4.40
N MET A 263 -0.23 -12.09 3.82
CA MET A 263 -1.43 -12.68 3.23
C MET A 263 -1.45 -12.38 1.74
N VAL A 264 -1.61 -13.40 0.90
CA VAL A 264 -1.73 -13.23 -0.56
C VAL A 264 -3.13 -13.61 -1.02
N THR A 265 -3.77 -12.74 -1.81
CA THR A 265 -5.20 -12.90 -2.13
C THR A 265 -5.53 -12.56 -3.60
N PRO A 266 -6.56 -13.18 -4.18
CA PRO A 266 -7.26 -12.65 -5.34
C PRO A 266 -7.90 -11.28 -5.03
N ASN A 267 -8.36 -10.61 -6.07
CA ASN A 267 -8.74 -9.20 -6.04
C ASN A 267 -9.87 -8.86 -5.05
N LEU A 268 -11.03 -9.52 -5.13
CA LEU A 268 -12.17 -9.21 -4.26
C LEU A 268 -11.89 -9.50 -2.79
N TYR A 269 -11.28 -10.65 -2.48
CA TYR A 269 -11.00 -11.04 -1.10
C TYR A 269 -9.98 -10.13 -0.45
N GLY A 270 -8.99 -9.67 -1.23
CA GLY A 270 -8.02 -8.69 -0.76
C GLY A 270 -8.69 -7.41 -0.31
N ASN A 271 -9.67 -6.91 -1.07
CA ASN A 271 -10.40 -5.71 -0.66
C ASN A 271 -11.09 -5.88 0.71
N LEU A 272 -11.70 -7.05 0.96
CA LEU A 272 -12.39 -7.34 2.22
C LEU A 272 -11.39 -7.48 3.37
N VAL A 273 -10.35 -8.30 3.18
CA VAL A 273 -9.30 -8.57 4.17
C VAL A 273 -8.57 -7.29 4.55
N CYS A 274 -8.21 -6.45 3.59
CA CYS A 274 -7.54 -5.17 3.85
C CYS A 274 -8.38 -4.22 4.71
N ASN A 275 -9.70 -4.16 4.49
CA ASN A 275 -10.58 -3.32 5.32
C ASN A 275 -10.69 -3.85 6.75
N ILE A 276 -10.72 -5.17 6.93
CA ILE A 276 -10.69 -5.78 8.27
C ILE A 276 -9.37 -5.45 8.96
N VAL A 277 -8.24 -5.67 8.29
CA VAL A 277 -6.90 -5.35 8.83
C VAL A 277 -6.79 -3.88 9.21
N ALA A 278 -7.29 -2.96 8.38
CA ALA A 278 -7.31 -1.54 8.71
C ALA A 278 -8.15 -1.23 9.95
N GLY A 279 -9.33 -1.86 10.08
CA GLY A 279 -10.17 -1.74 11.27
C GLY A 279 -9.50 -2.27 12.55
N LEU A 280 -8.71 -3.34 12.45
CA LEU A 280 -7.94 -3.88 13.59
C LEU A 280 -6.85 -2.91 14.06
N CYS A 281 -6.25 -2.17 13.13
CA CYS A 281 -5.12 -1.27 13.39
C CYS A 281 -5.53 0.16 13.80
N GLY A 282 -6.83 0.41 14.04
CA GLY A 282 -7.34 1.70 14.50
C GLY A 282 -8.04 2.54 13.42
N GLY A 283 -8.15 2.01 12.20
CA GLY A 283 -9.00 2.58 11.16
C GLY A 283 -8.28 2.91 9.86
N VAL A 284 -9.06 3.49 8.94
CA VAL A 284 -8.68 3.70 7.55
C VAL A 284 -7.64 4.80 7.38
N GLY A 285 -7.60 5.76 8.30
CA GLY A 285 -6.65 6.88 8.31
C GLY A 285 -5.22 6.51 8.72
N LEU A 286 -4.95 5.24 9.05
CA LEU A 286 -3.66 4.80 9.59
C LEU A 286 -2.89 3.84 8.69
N CYS A 287 -3.58 3.10 7.80
CA CYS A 287 -2.95 2.05 7.02
C CYS A 287 -2.38 2.59 5.70
N PRO A 288 -1.06 2.56 5.48
CA PRO A 288 -0.48 2.90 4.20
C PRO A 288 -0.71 1.81 3.15
N GLY A 289 -0.57 2.20 1.89
CA GLY A 289 -0.72 1.31 0.76
C GLY A 289 0.15 1.68 -0.44
N SER A 290 0.29 0.70 -1.32
CA SER A 290 0.94 0.90 -2.61
C SER A 290 0.32 0.00 -3.68
N ASN A 291 0.48 0.40 -4.93
CA ASN A 291 0.14 -0.39 -6.11
C ASN A 291 1.39 -0.49 -6.96
N ILE A 292 1.82 -1.71 -7.23
CA ILE A 292 3.10 -2.01 -7.86
C ILE A 292 2.84 -2.67 -9.21
N GLY A 293 3.40 -2.07 -10.25
CA GLY A 293 3.45 -2.62 -11.61
C GLY A 293 4.89 -2.84 -12.05
N ASP A 294 5.05 -3.24 -13.31
CA ASP A 294 6.37 -3.36 -13.93
C ASP A 294 6.95 -1.98 -14.23
N GLY A 295 8.00 -1.59 -13.52
CA GLY A 295 8.69 -0.31 -13.68
C GLY A 295 7.90 0.92 -13.20
N VAL A 296 6.73 0.76 -12.56
CA VAL A 296 5.94 1.88 -12.01
C VAL A 296 5.37 1.52 -10.63
N ALA A 297 5.38 2.48 -9.70
CA ALA A 297 4.76 2.35 -8.39
C ALA A 297 3.87 3.56 -8.05
N VAL A 298 2.67 3.29 -7.53
CA VAL A 298 1.71 4.30 -7.07
C VAL A 298 1.39 4.10 -5.60
N PHE A 299 1.81 5.05 -4.76
CA PHE A 299 1.60 5.05 -3.31
C PHE A 299 0.30 5.78 -2.97
N GLU A 300 -0.51 5.21 -2.06
CA GLU A 300 -1.80 5.76 -1.66
C GLU A 300 -2.22 5.21 -0.29
N GLN A 301 -3.20 5.84 0.34
CA GLN A 301 -3.84 5.28 1.54
C GLN A 301 -4.35 3.85 1.26
N GLY A 302 -4.03 2.91 2.15
CA GLY A 302 -4.37 1.50 1.96
C GLY A 302 -5.87 1.24 1.97
N ALA A 303 -6.59 1.91 2.88
CA ALA A 303 -8.04 1.91 2.88
C ALA A 303 -8.56 3.15 2.12
N ARG A 304 -9.23 2.91 0.99
CA ARG A 304 -9.59 3.94 -0.01
C ARG A 304 -10.85 4.72 0.36
N HIS A 305 -10.80 5.44 1.48
CA HIS A 305 -11.88 6.31 1.92
C HIS A 305 -11.59 7.76 1.55
N VAL A 306 -12.47 8.35 0.73
CA VAL A 306 -12.35 9.75 0.29
C VAL A 306 -12.66 10.75 1.42
N ALA A 307 -13.43 10.30 2.43
CA ALA A 307 -13.91 11.14 3.54
C ALA A 307 -14.54 12.46 3.05
N LYS A 308 -15.46 12.37 2.08
CA LYS A 308 -16.11 13.54 1.46
C LYS A 308 -16.82 14.44 2.47
N ASP A 309 -17.34 13.84 3.53
CA ASP A 309 -17.96 14.51 4.67
C ASP A 309 -17.02 15.45 5.44
N LEU A 310 -15.70 15.24 5.33
CA LEU A 310 -14.67 16.05 5.99
C LEU A 310 -13.98 17.04 5.03
N THR A 311 -14.40 17.13 3.77
CA THR A 311 -13.77 18.00 2.76
C THR A 311 -13.72 19.45 3.23
N GLY A 312 -12.52 20.05 3.23
CA GLY A 312 -12.31 21.46 3.60
C GLY A 312 -12.45 21.76 5.09
N SER A 313 -12.66 20.75 5.94
CA SER A 313 -12.86 20.94 7.38
C SER A 313 -11.57 21.17 8.16
N GLY A 314 -10.40 20.87 7.60
CA GLY A 314 -9.17 20.85 8.38
C GLY A 314 -8.93 19.54 9.13
N MET A 315 -9.83 18.55 9.04
CA MET A 315 -9.90 17.45 10.02
C MET A 315 -9.46 16.08 9.49
N GLY A 316 -8.88 16.02 8.28
CA GLY A 316 -8.38 14.77 7.74
C GLY A 316 -7.18 14.24 8.54
N ASN A 317 -7.11 12.94 8.79
CA ASN A 317 -5.92 12.33 9.36
C ASN A 317 -4.88 12.06 8.26
N PRO A 318 -3.70 12.73 8.27
CA PRO A 318 -2.69 12.56 7.21
C PRO A 318 -1.86 11.27 7.34
N THR A 319 -2.01 10.52 8.43
CA THR A 319 -1.07 9.44 8.82
C THR A 319 -0.91 8.37 7.75
N ALA A 320 -2.00 7.79 7.23
CA ALA A 320 -1.93 6.77 6.17
C ALA A 320 -1.20 7.28 4.92
N LEU A 321 -1.46 8.54 4.52
CA LEU A 321 -0.82 9.11 3.33
C LEU A 321 0.65 9.43 3.59
N LEU A 322 1.00 9.92 4.77
CA LEU A 322 2.40 10.14 5.18
C LEU A 322 3.18 8.84 5.25
N LEU A 323 2.60 7.77 5.81
CA LEU A 323 3.22 6.44 5.82
C LEU A 323 3.31 5.85 4.39
N SER A 324 2.40 6.20 3.49
CA SER A 324 2.53 5.85 2.07
C SER A 324 3.66 6.62 1.39
N ALA A 325 3.90 7.88 1.78
CA ALA A 325 5.07 8.65 1.38
C ALA A 325 6.38 8.06 1.97
N VAL A 326 6.35 7.52 3.19
CA VAL A 326 7.47 6.74 3.77
C VAL A 326 7.79 5.55 2.87
N MET A 327 6.78 4.75 2.46
CA MET A 327 6.99 3.63 1.52
C MET A 327 7.55 4.10 0.18
N MET A 328 7.06 5.24 -0.34
CA MET A 328 7.56 5.86 -1.56
C MET A 328 9.04 6.23 -1.44
N LEU A 329 9.46 6.89 -0.36
CA LEU A 329 10.85 7.27 -0.11
C LEU A 329 11.75 6.02 -0.06
N ARG A 330 11.31 4.92 0.56
CA ARG A 330 12.07 3.64 0.50
C ARG A 330 12.19 3.11 -0.92
N HIS A 331 11.11 3.17 -1.70
CA HIS A 331 11.09 2.71 -3.09
C HIS A 331 12.07 3.49 -3.98
N VAL A 332 12.15 4.82 -3.81
CA VAL A 332 13.13 5.66 -4.52
C VAL A 332 14.53 5.67 -3.88
N LYS A 333 14.81 4.76 -2.95
CA LYS A 333 16.11 4.55 -2.30
C LYS A 333 16.58 5.72 -1.42
N LEU A 334 15.63 6.51 -0.90
CA LEU A 334 15.84 7.61 0.04
C LEU A 334 15.62 7.14 1.49
N TYR A 335 16.37 6.12 1.90
CA TYR A 335 16.16 5.39 3.16
C TYR A 335 16.25 6.28 4.40
N ASN A 336 17.31 7.08 4.53
CA ASN A 336 17.48 7.95 5.71
C ASN A 336 16.32 8.95 5.88
N PHE A 337 15.76 9.44 4.78
CA PHE A 337 14.61 10.35 4.81
C PHE A 337 13.33 9.60 5.21
N SER A 338 13.15 8.39 4.66
CA SER A 338 12.05 7.51 5.05
C SER A 338 12.07 7.17 6.53
N ASP A 339 13.22 6.72 7.06
CA ASP A 339 13.39 6.32 8.46
C ASP A 339 13.10 7.50 9.40
N LYS A 340 13.64 8.69 9.11
CA LYS A 340 13.37 9.90 9.91
C LYS A 340 11.89 10.29 9.94
N LEU A 341 11.22 10.24 8.79
CA LEU A 341 9.80 10.59 8.71
C LEU A 341 8.94 9.57 9.46
N GLU A 342 9.23 8.28 9.30
CA GLU A 342 8.55 7.20 10.03
C GLU A 342 8.74 7.37 11.54
N GLU A 343 9.98 7.54 12.00
CA GLU A 343 10.31 7.74 13.42
C GLU A 343 9.59 8.97 14.00
N ALA A 344 9.58 10.10 13.29
CA ALA A 344 8.89 11.31 13.74
C ALA A 344 7.37 11.09 13.88
N ILE A 345 6.74 10.39 12.93
CA ILE A 345 5.32 10.03 13.01
C ILE A 345 5.08 9.13 14.23
N MET A 346 5.87 8.06 14.42
CA MET A 346 5.72 7.15 15.55
C MET A 346 5.90 7.86 16.89
N GLN A 347 6.89 8.76 17.01
CA GLN A 347 7.14 9.51 18.23
C GLN A 347 5.96 10.42 18.64
N VAL A 348 5.28 11.05 17.68
CA VAL A 348 4.07 11.85 17.99
C VAL A 348 2.97 10.98 18.60
N TYR A 349 2.82 9.75 18.10
CA TYR A 349 1.88 8.79 18.65
C TYR A 349 2.32 8.23 20.02
N GLU A 350 3.62 7.95 20.20
CA GLU A 350 4.21 7.47 21.45
C GLU A 350 4.08 8.49 22.60
N ASP A 351 4.19 9.79 22.30
CA ASP A 351 3.97 10.86 23.28
C ASP A 351 2.56 10.82 23.91
N ALA A 352 1.59 10.21 23.21
CA ALA A 352 0.19 10.04 23.63
C ALA A 352 -0.50 11.37 24.04
N ASP A 353 -0.03 12.50 23.51
CA ASP A 353 -0.61 13.82 23.72
C ASP A 353 -1.85 14.00 22.83
N MET A 354 -3.03 13.77 23.42
CA MET A 354 -4.31 13.82 22.71
C MET A 354 -4.59 15.18 22.04
N THR A 355 -3.93 16.26 22.44
CA THR A 355 -4.05 17.58 21.79
C THR A 355 -3.35 17.65 20.43
N LYS A 356 -2.43 16.72 20.18
CA LYS A 356 -1.66 16.61 18.94
C LYS A 356 -2.11 15.46 18.06
N LEU A 357 -2.91 14.53 18.58
CA LEU A 357 -3.41 13.39 17.81
C LEU A 357 -4.70 13.70 17.04
N PRO A 358 -4.90 13.11 15.84
CA PRO A 358 -6.12 13.30 15.05
C PRO A 358 -7.38 12.77 15.75
N ARG A 359 -8.56 13.25 15.33
CA ARG A 359 -9.83 12.91 16.00
C ARG A 359 -10.29 11.47 15.81
N ASP A 360 -10.01 10.86 14.66
CA ASP A 360 -10.37 9.47 14.36
C ASP A 360 -9.65 8.46 15.26
N VAL A 361 -8.52 8.84 15.86
CA VAL A 361 -7.80 8.06 16.87
C VAL A 361 -8.09 8.53 18.32
N GLY A 362 -9.10 9.39 18.49
CA GLY A 362 -9.58 9.88 19.78
C GLY A 362 -8.98 11.20 20.26
N GLY A 363 -8.04 11.80 19.52
CA GLY A 363 -7.45 13.09 19.85
C GLY A 363 -8.33 14.29 19.50
N THR A 364 -7.76 15.50 19.53
CA THR A 364 -8.45 16.75 19.22
C THR A 364 -7.80 17.58 18.12
N ALA A 365 -6.65 17.15 17.61
CA ALA A 365 -5.90 17.86 16.58
C ALA A 365 -6.63 17.88 15.24
N ASN A 366 -6.42 18.97 14.51
CA ASN A 366 -6.71 19.09 13.10
C ASN A 366 -5.45 18.67 12.29
N THR A 367 -5.55 18.59 10.97
CA THR A 367 -4.46 18.16 10.07
C THR A 367 -3.17 18.94 10.35
N GLU A 368 -3.26 20.27 10.44
CA GLU A 368 -2.11 21.16 10.58
C GLU A 368 -1.44 21.05 11.96
N THR A 369 -2.23 20.93 13.03
CA THR A 369 -1.70 20.69 14.37
C THR A 369 -0.93 19.38 14.43
N PHE A 370 -1.44 18.31 13.83
CA PHE A 370 -0.71 17.04 13.73
C PHE A 370 0.56 17.18 12.88
N THR A 371 0.48 17.83 11.71
CA THR A 371 1.67 18.10 10.88
C THR A 371 2.75 18.83 11.66
N ASN A 372 2.41 19.89 12.38
CA ASN A 372 3.36 20.67 13.17
C ASN A 372 3.99 19.84 14.29
N ALA A 373 3.21 18.94 14.92
CA ALA A 373 3.74 18.00 15.89
C ALA A 373 4.79 17.07 15.26
N VAL A 374 4.52 16.51 14.08
CA VAL A 374 5.48 15.67 13.35
C VAL A 374 6.72 16.47 12.93
N ALA A 375 6.54 17.68 12.40
CA ALA A 375 7.64 18.55 11.98
C ALA A 375 8.59 18.86 13.16
N SER A 376 8.06 19.02 14.37
CA SER A 376 8.87 19.25 15.58
C SER A 376 9.73 18.05 16.00
N LYS A 377 9.46 16.86 15.47
CA LYS A 377 10.22 15.62 15.72
C LYS A 377 11.23 15.31 14.61
N LEU A 378 11.25 16.08 13.51
CA LEU A 378 12.20 15.90 12.41
C LEU A 378 13.58 16.54 12.68
N SER A 379 13.68 17.39 13.72
CA SER A 379 14.86 18.18 14.08
C SER A 379 15.96 17.40 14.76
#